data_AF-A0AAC9NIJ3-F1
#
_entry.id   AF-A0AAC9NIJ3-F1
#
_cell.length_a   1.000
_cell.length_b   1.000
_cell.length_c   1.000
_cell.angle_alpha   90.00
_cell.angle_beta   90.00
_cell.angle_gamma   90.00
#
_symmetry.space_group_name_H-M   'P 1'
#
loop_
_entity.id
_entity.type
_entity.pdbx_description
1 polymer ?
#
loop_
_entity_poly.entity_id
_entity_poly.type
_entity_poly.pdbx_seq_one_letter_code
_entity_poly.pdbx_strand_id
1 'polypeptide(L)'
;MIYQFRSKAGPDVIMLADLTKRIFDILGRPLEPRGILTVEQLPELITSLETAILKDLEERSKAKGENEELAEKPKLADRLGQRAYPFLELMKQAKAKNEPVMWGV
;
A
#
# COMPACT_ATOMS: atom_id res chain seq x y z
N MET A 1 -0.32 0.32 -16.26
CA MET A 1 -0.20 1.73 -15.84
C MET A 1 0.59 1.78 -14.54
N ILE A 2 1.45 2.78 -14.33
CA ILE A 2 2.22 2.95 -13.10
C ILE A 2 1.73 4.22 -12.38
N TYR A 3 1.73 4.18 -11.05
CA TYR A 3 1.43 5.32 -10.20
C TYR A 3 2.72 5.79 -9.56
N GLN A 4 2.99 7.08 -9.68
CA GLN A 4 4.12 7.71 -9.00
C GLN A 4 3.56 8.64 -7.92
N PHE A 5 3.88 8.31 -6.67
CA PHE A 5 3.57 9.10 -5.50
C PHE A 5 4.76 9.99 -5.19
N ARG A 6 4.54 11.30 -5.17
CA ARG A 6 5.54 12.31 -4.81
C ARG A 6 5.13 13.00 -3.52
N SER A 7 6.11 13.30 -2.69
CA SER A 7 5.95 14.17 -1.52
C SER A 7 7.24 14.93 -1.32
N LYS A 8 7.15 16.21 -0.90
CA LYS A 8 8.34 16.99 -0.52
C LYS A 8 9.08 16.40 0.68
N ALA A 9 8.43 15.49 1.41
CA ALA A 9 9.01 14.90 2.59
C ALA A 9 10.05 13.80 2.32
N GLY A 10 10.03 13.16 1.15
CA GLY A 10 10.76 11.93 0.89
C GLY A 10 10.96 11.62 -0.59
N PRO A 11 11.56 10.47 -0.91
CA PRO A 11 11.79 10.04 -2.28
C PRO A 11 10.48 9.64 -2.98
N ASP A 12 10.44 9.80 -4.30
CA ASP A 12 9.29 9.39 -5.11
C ASP A 12 9.11 7.87 -5.06
N VAL A 13 7.88 7.43 -4.81
CA VAL A 13 7.52 6.01 -4.76
C VAL A 13 6.74 5.66 -6.01
N ILE A 14 7.26 4.71 -6.79
CA ILE A 14 6.62 4.23 -8.01
C ILE A 14 6.04 2.85 -7.75
N MET A 15 4.75 2.68 -8.03
CA MET A 15 4.03 1.42 -7.87
C MET A 15 3.28 1.04 -9.14
N LEU A 16 3.14 -0.26 -9.38
CA LEU A 16 2.29 -0.77 -10.46
C LEU A 16 0.82 -0.53 -10.11
N ALA A 17 -0.02 -0.21 -11.10
CA ALA A 17 -1.46 -0.03 -10.91
C ALA A 17 -2.14 -1.21 -10.22
N ASP A 18 -1.68 -2.43 -10.49
CA ASP A 18 -2.21 -3.64 -9.86
C ASP A 18 -1.99 -3.64 -8.33
N LEU A 19 -0.78 -3.27 -7.90
CA LEU A 19 -0.44 -3.13 -6.49
C LEU A 19 -1.18 -1.96 -5.84
N THR A 20 -1.18 -0.79 -6.50
CA THR A 20 -1.87 0.40 -5.99
C THR A 20 -3.35 0.14 -5.83
N LYS A 21 -4.00 -0.51 -6.80
CA LYS A 21 -5.41 -0.87 -6.73
C LYS A 21 -5.68 -1.76 -5.53
N ARG A 22 -4.85 -2.77 -5.29
CA ARG A 22 -5.01 -3.67 -4.15
C ARG A 22 -4.84 -2.95 -2.81
N ILE A 23 -3.88 -2.04 -2.70
CA ILE A 23 -3.71 -1.19 -1.49
C ILE A 23 -4.95 -0.32 -1.27
N PHE A 24 -5.44 0.35 -2.31
CA PHE A 24 -6.60 1.24 -2.19
C PHE A 24 -7.90 0.46 -1.89
N ASP A 25 -8.08 -0.72 -2.48
CA ASP A 25 -9.19 -1.64 -2.20
C ASP A 25 -9.21 -2.05 -0.72
N ILE A 26 -8.03 -2.40 -0.19
CA ILE A 26 -7.81 -2.68 1.24
C ILE A 26 -8.12 -1.47 2.13
N LEU A 27 -7.73 -0.27 1.70
CA LEU A 27 -8.02 0.98 2.40
C LEU A 27 -9.48 1.41 2.28
N GLY A 28 -10.31 0.68 1.51
CA GLY A 28 -11.70 1.03 1.25
C GLY A 28 -11.87 2.31 0.45
N ARG A 29 -10.86 2.69 -0.35
CA ARG A 29 -10.86 3.93 -1.14
C ARG A 29 -10.80 3.62 -2.64
N PRO A 30 -11.51 4.39 -3.48
CA PRO A 30 -11.39 4.25 -4.92
C PRO A 30 -9.98 4.69 -5.37
N LEU A 31 -9.34 3.87 -6.21
CA LEU A 31 -8.11 4.25 -6.88
C LEU A 31 -8.42 5.24 -8.00
N GLU A 32 -8.04 6.50 -7.82
CA GLU A 32 -8.15 7.53 -8.85
C GLU A 32 -6.83 7.69 -9.61
N PRO A 33 -6.87 8.07 -10.91
CA PRO A 33 -5.66 8.28 -11.73
C PRO A 33 -4.79 9.43 -11.22
N ARG A 34 -5.38 10.37 -10.48
CA ARG A 34 -4.73 11.51 -9.84
C ARG A 34 -5.39 11.77 -8.48
N GLY A 35 -4.62 12.23 -7.51
CA GLY A 35 -5.17 12.54 -6.20
C GLY A 35 -4.12 13.08 -5.23
N ILE A 36 -4.60 13.43 -4.04
CA ILE A 36 -3.80 13.98 -2.95
C ILE A 36 -4.21 13.32 -1.63
N LEU A 37 -3.22 12.87 -0.87
CA LEU A 37 -3.36 12.50 0.53
C LEU A 37 -2.94 13.71 1.37
N THR A 38 -3.91 14.29 2.06
CA THR A 38 -3.66 15.40 2.98
C THR A 38 -2.99 14.89 4.25
N VAL A 39 -2.24 15.76 4.91
CA VAL A 39 -1.50 15.44 6.14
C VAL A 39 -2.41 14.90 7.24
N GLU A 40 -3.64 15.40 7.30
CA GLU A 40 -4.68 14.98 8.25
C GLU A 40 -5.16 13.54 7.99
N GLN A 41 -5.14 13.10 6.73
CA GLN A 41 -5.54 11.74 6.33
C GLN A 41 -4.38 10.73 6.44
N LEU A 42 -3.13 11.19 6.31
CA LEU A 42 -1.95 10.32 6.44
C LEU A 42 -1.95 9.42 7.70
N PRO A 43 -2.22 9.90 8.93
CA PRO A 43 -2.21 9.04 10.10
C PRO A 43 -3.23 7.89 10.00
N GLU A 44 -4.45 8.17 9.54
CA GLU A 44 -5.49 7.15 9.36
C GLU A 44 -5.06 6.12 8.31
N LEU A 45 -4.56 6.59 7.16
CA LEU A 45 -4.13 5.75 6.05
C LEU A 45 -2.93 4.87 6.39
N ILE A 46 -1.97 5.40 7.14
CA ILE A 46 -0.82 4.66 7.67
C ILE A 46 -1.30 3.50 8.53
N THR A 47 -2.18 3.77 9.50
CA THR A 47 -2.71 2.74 10.39
C THR A 47 -3.53 1.71 9.63
N SER A 48 -4.44 2.12 8.75
CA SER A 48 -5.22 1.19 7.93
C SER A 48 -4.33 0.30 7.06
N LEU A 49 -3.28 0.85 6.45
CA LEU A 49 -2.34 0.09 5.65
C LEU A 49 -1.52 -0.89 6.50
N GLU A 50 -1.01 -0.45 7.66
CA GLU A 50 -0.27 -1.31 8.58
C GLU A 50 -1.13 -2.48 9.08
N THR A 51 -2.36 -2.20 9.52
CA THR A 51 -3.32 -3.23 9.94
C THR A 51 -3.61 -4.23 8.81
N ALA A 52 -3.76 -3.75 7.58
CA ALA A 52 -4.02 -4.64 6.47
C ALA A 52 -2.82 -5.49 6.06
N ILE A 53 -1.60 -4.93 6.12
CA ILE A 53 -0.36 -5.70 5.90
C ILE A 53 -0.24 -6.79 6.96
N LEU A 54 -0.51 -6.47 8.23
CA LEU A 54 -0.50 -7.46 9.32
C LEU A 54 -1.57 -8.55 9.10
N LYS A 55 -2.78 -8.16 8.72
CA LYS A 55 -3.87 -9.10 8.45
C LYS A 55 -3.58 -10.03 7.26
N ASP A 56 -3.02 -9.51 6.16
CA ASP A 56 -2.58 -10.30 5.00
C ASP A 56 -1.46 -11.29 5.40
N LEU A 57 -0.55 -10.88 6.27
CA LEU A 57 0.51 -11.74 6.82
C LEU A 57 -0.05 -12.86 7.73
N GLU A 58 -1.03 -12.55 8.58
CA GLU A 58 -1.69 -13.51 9.46
C GLU A 58 -2.53 -14.54 8.67
N GLU A 59 -3.33 -14.09 7.70
CA GLU A 59 -4.13 -14.96 6.83
C GLU A 59 -3.22 -15.91 6.03
N ARG A 60 -2.07 -15.40 5.54
CA ARG A 60 -1.05 -16.22 4.89
C ARG A 60 -0.45 -17.27 5.82
N SER A 61 -0.19 -16.92 7.07
CA SER A 61 0.43 -17.82 8.05
C SER A 61 -0.51 -18.98 8.42
N LYS A 62 -1.83 -18.74 8.45
CA LYS A 62 -2.83 -19.79 8.63
C LYS A 62 -3.01 -20.67 7.39
N ALA A 63 -3.00 -20.08 6.19
CA ALA A 63 -3.16 -20.84 4.94
C ALA A 63 -1.98 -21.79 4.62
N LYS A 64 -0.79 -21.54 5.18
CA LYS A 64 0.41 -22.38 4.96
C LYS A 64 0.39 -23.70 5.75
N GLY A 65 -0.57 -23.90 6.65
CA GLY A 65 -0.67 -25.08 7.52
C GLY A 65 -1.50 -26.25 6.99
N GLU A 66 -2.35 -26.05 5.96
CA GLU A 66 -3.37 -27.05 5.61
C GLU A 66 -3.43 -27.48 4.14
N ASN A 67 -2.62 -26.93 3.21
CA ASN A 67 -2.73 -27.40 1.83
C ASN A 67 -1.45 -27.25 1.00
N GLU A 68 -0.66 -28.32 0.93
CA GLU A 68 0.45 -28.47 -0.03
C GLU A 68 -0.04 -29.04 -1.38
N GLU A 69 -1.34 -29.27 -1.57
CA GLU A 69 -1.90 -29.77 -2.83
C GLU A 69 -3.06 -28.89 -3.31
N LEU A 70 -2.97 -28.38 -4.55
CA LEU A 70 -4.04 -27.70 -5.29
C LEU A 70 -4.33 -26.24 -4.91
N ALA A 71 -3.54 -25.30 -5.45
CA ALA A 71 -4.10 -24.12 -6.14
C ALA A 71 -3.00 -23.26 -6.77
N GLU A 72 -2.99 -23.18 -8.10
CA GLU A 72 -2.31 -22.16 -8.90
C GLU A 72 -2.93 -20.75 -8.71
N LYS A 73 -3.05 -20.25 -7.47
CA LYS A 73 -3.45 -18.85 -7.21
C LYS A 73 -2.26 -18.06 -6.67
N PRO A 74 -2.01 -16.87 -7.24
CA PRO A 74 -0.70 -16.57 -7.81
C PRO A 74 0.31 -16.10 -6.77
N LYS A 75 1.58 -16.44 -7.03
CA LYS A 75 2.82 -15.91 -6.40
C LYS A 75 2.93 -14.37 -6.38
N LEU A 76 1.92 -13.63 -6.84
CA LEU A 76 1.80 -12.17 -6.74
C LEU A 76 1.36 -11.68 -5.35
N ALA A 77 0.57 -12.48 -4.61
CA ALA A 77 0.12 -12.11 -3.26
C ALA A 77 1.28 -11.99 -2.26
N ASP A 78 2.35 -12.73 -2.49
CA ASP A 78 3.53 -12.87 -1.63
C ASP A 78 4.27 -11.56 -1.31
N ARG A 79 4.04 -10.51 -2.09
CA ARG A 79 4.84 -9.28 -2.08
C ARG A 79 4.06 -8.03 -1.70
N LEU A 80 2.80 -8.09 -1.32
CA LEU A 80 2.03 -6.88 -1.03
C LEU A 80 2.63 -6.09 0.13
N GLY A 81 2.88 -6.74 1.28
CA GLY A 81 3.55 -6.11 2.42
C GLY A 81 4.93 -5.54 2.08
N GLN A 82 5.76 -6.30 1.36
CA GLN A 82 7.11 -5.86 0.96
C GLN A 82 7.09 -4.69 -0.04
N ARG A 83 6.10 -4.63 -0.94
CA ARG A 83 5.98 -3.59 -1.95
C ARG A 83 5.19 -2.37 -1.49
N ALA A 84 4.31 -2.52 -0.50
CA ALA A 84 3.60 -1.43 0.15
C ALA A 84 4.49 -0.69 1.17
N TYR A 85 5.56 -1.33 1.65
CA TYR A 85 6.51 -0.75 2.59
C TYR A 85 7.10 0.61 2.14
N PRO A 86 7.64 0.78 0.91
CA PRO A 86 8.12 2.10 0.47
C PRO A 86 7.02 3.17 0.47
N PHE A 87 5.78 2.81 0.15
CA PHE A 87 4.65 3.74 0.20
C PHE A 87 4.28 4.10 1.64
N LEU A 88 4.29 3.13 2.55
CA LEU A 88 4.11 3.36 3.98
C LEU A 88 5.19 4.29 4.54
N GLU A 89 6.45 4.06 4.18
CA GLU A 89 7.59 4.89 4.59
C GLU A 89 7.42 6.33 4.09
N LEU A 90 7.03 6.51 2.83
CA LEU A 90 6.71 7.83 2.27
C LEU A 90 5.60 8.52 3.06
N MET A 91 4.50 7.82 3.38
CA MET A 91 3.42 8.38 4.19
C MET A 91 3.88 8.76 5.60
N LYS A 92 4.73 7.94 6.25
CA LYS A 92 5.31 8.25 7.56
C LYS A 92 6.20 9.49 7.51
N GLN A 93 7.05 9.61 6.49
CA GLN A 93 7.88 10.80 6.27
C GLN A 93 7.04 12.05 5.98
N ALA A 94 6.02 11.91 5.12
CA ALA A 94 5.06 12.95 4.77
C ALA A 94 4.32 13.46 6.02
N LYS A 95 3.87 12.56 6.89
CA LYS A 95 3.28 12.92 8.18
C LYS A 95 4.28 13.64 9.09
N ALA A 96 5.51 13.13 9.21
CA ALA A 96 6.54 13.72 10.06
C ALA A 96 6.91 15.15 9.65
N LYS A 97 6.90 15.44 8.35
CA LYS A 97 7.21 16.76 7.78
C LYS A 97 5.98 17.61 7.47
N ASN A 98 4.78 17.12 7.78
CA ASN A 98 3.50 17.76 7.44
C ASN A 98 3.39 18.14 5.95
N GLU A 99 3.84 17.25 5.08
CA GLU A 99 3.74 17.43 3.63
C GLU A 99 2.69 16.47 3.06
N PRO A 100 1.87 16.90 2.08
CA PRO A 100 0.93 16.01 1.42
C PRO A 100 1.66 15.01 0.50
N VAL A 101 0.98 13.91 0.17
CA VAL A 101 1.42 12.96 -0.85
C VAL A 101 0.51 13.09 -2.06
N MET A 102 1.09 13.38 -3.23
CA MET A 102 0.33 13.58 -4.48
C MET A 102 0.72 12.53 -5.51
N TRP A 103 -0.22 12.19 -6.39
CA TRP A 103 0.05 11.31 -7.54
C TRP A 103 -0.75 11.77 -8.76
N GLY A 104 -0.28 11.37 -9.95
CA GLY A 104 -0.89 11.77 -11.23
C GLY A 104 -0.61 13.22 -11.62
N VAL A 105 0.49 13.79 -11.12
CA VAL A 105 1.01 15.13 -11.43
C VAL A 105 2.09 15.11 -12.51
#